data_AF-A0A2H3BVM9-F1
#
_entry.id   AF-A0A2H3BVM9-F1
#
_cell.length_a   1.000
_cell.length_b   1.000
_cell.length_c   1.000
_cell.angle_alpha   90.00
_cell.angle_beta   90.00
_cell.angle_gamma   90.00
#
_symmetry.space_group_name_H-M   'P 1'
#
loop_
_entity.id
_entity.type
_entity.pdbx_description
1 polymer ?
#
loop_
_entity_poly.entity_id
_entity_poly.type
_entity_poly.pdbx_seq_one_letter_code
_entity_poly.pdbx_strand_id
1 'polypeptide(L)'
;MFGTRRRTRDTHHASSTTTRKPRFWHRRDKDRSAGGYKAALTNPNTTHHGRKHAKHELRKMGKDTHVPFMTKVKRTLGIRSTTRRTQY
;
A
#
# COMPACT_ATOMS: atom_id res chain seq x y z
N MET A 1 -7.25 60.62 -6.21
CA MET A 1 -7.45 59.22 -6.61
C MET A 1 -7.64 58.38 -5.34
N PHE A 2 -8.89 58.11 -4.96
CA PHE A 2 -9.22 57.38 -3.73
C PHE A 2 -9.62 55.94 -4.10
N GLY A 3 -8.72 55.00 -3.81
CA GLY A 3 -8.90 53.59 -4.13
C GLY A 3 -9.86 52.90 -3.15
N THR A 4 -11.06 52.59 -3.63
CA THR A 4 -11.95 51.64 -2.96
C THR A 4 -11.37 50.23 -3.09
N ARG A 5 -11.07 49.56 -1.98
CA ARG A 5 -11.10 48.10 -1.94
C ARG A 5 -11.44 47.60 -0.54
N ARG A 6 -12.74 47.44 -0.31
CA ARG A 6 -13.25 46.48 0.69
C ARG A 6 -12.73 45.11 0.27
N ARG A 7 -11.92 44.46 1.11
CA ARG A 7 -11.72 43.01 1.02
C ARG A 7 -12.24 42.38 2.28
N THR A 8 -13.22 41.54 2.04
CA THR A 8 -13.95 40.68 2.93
C THR A 8 -13.02 39.76 3.70
N ARG A 9 -13.21 39.74 5.01
CA ARG A 9 -13.15 38.60 5.93
C ARG A 9 -12.86 37.25 5.23
N ASP A 10 -11.58 36.84 5.21
CA ASP A 10 -11.21 35.46 4.91
C ASP A 10 -11.24 34.66 6.22
N THR A 11 -12.35 33.97 6.43
CA THR A 11 -12.49 32.91 7.42
C THR A 11 -11.52 31.79 7.09
N HIS A 12 -10.52 31.57 7.94
CA HIS A 12 -9.65 30.39 7.85
C HIS A 12 -10.47 29.13 8.13
N HIS A 13 -10.98 28.49 7.08
CA HIS A 13 -11.39 27.09 7.13
C HIS A 13 -10.12 26.24 7.24
N ALA A 14 -9.61 26.07 8.45
CA ALA A 14 -8.68 24.98 8.73
C ALA A 14 -9.45 23.68 8.48
N SER A 15 -9.22 23.05 7.32
CA SER A 15 -9.70 21.72 7.03
C SER A 15 -9.03 20.75 8.00
N SER A 16 -9.67 20.54 9.15
CA SER A 16 -9.35 19.48 10.10
C SER A 16 -9.43 18.15 9.34
N THR A 17 -8.31 17.74 8.74
CA THR A 17 -8.14 16.40 8.20
C THR A 17 -8.01 15.47 9.38
N THR A 18 -9.16 15.21 10.00
CA THR A 18 -9.37 14.13 10.95
C THR A 18 -9.20 12.84 10.17
N THR A 19 -8.00 12.28 10.22
CA THR A 19 -7.82 10.83 10.08
C THR A 19 -6.91 10.35 11.19
N ARG A 20 -7.31 10.61 12.44
CA ARG A 20 -6.90 9.76 13.57
C ARG A 20 -7.56 8.41 13.37
N LYS A 21 -6.98 7.57 12.51
CA LYS A 21 -7.37 6.17 12.37
C LYS A 21 -7.19 5.51 13.74
N PRO A 22 -8.26 5.04 14.39
CA PRO A 22 -8.11 4.36 15.66
C PRO A 22 -7.27 3.10 15.46
N ARG A 23 -6.33 2.88 16.39
CA ARG A 23 -5.41 1.74 16.43
C ARG A 23 -6.18 0.46 16.79
N PHE A 24 -7.09 0.01 15.93
CA PHE A 24 -7.80 -1.26 16.08
C PHE A 24 -6.90 -2.41 15.64
N TRP A 25 -5.97 -2.76 16.51
CA TRP A 25 -5.62 -4.15 16.77
C TRP A 25 -6.76 -4.60 17.69
N HIS A 26 -7.69 -5.48 17.33
CA HIS A 26 -7.51 -6.89 17.04
C HIS A 26 -8.71 -7.40 16.24
N ARG A 27 -8.49 -7.71 14.96
CA ARG A 27 -9.28 -8.75 14.29
C ARG A 27 -8.30 -9.53 13.44
N ARG A 28 -8.25 -10.86 13.62
CA ARG A 28 -7.51 -11.77 12.73
C ARG A 28 -8.27 -11.81 11.41
N ASP A 29 -8.19 -10.72 10.67
CA ASP A 29 -8.81 -10.60 9.37
C ASP A 29 -8.00 -11.50 8.43
N LYS A 30 -8.63 -12.57 7.94
CA LYS A 30 -8.04 -13.49 6.96
C LYS A 30 -7.45 -12.72 5.76
N ASP A 31 -8.02 -11.55 5.45
CA ASP A 31 -7.53 -10.61 4.44
C ASP A 31 -6.15 -10.00 4.76
N ARG A 32 -5.84 -9.71 6.04
CA ARG A 32 -4.50 -9.25 6.44
C ARG A 32 -3.47 -10.37 6.29
N SER A 33 -3.83 -11.60 6.65
CA SER A 33 -2.96 -12.78 6.44
C SER A 33 -2.70 -13.00 4.94
N ALA A 34 -3.73 -12.92 4.10
CA ALA A 34 -3.58 -12.97 2.64
C ALA A 34 -2.67 -11.84 2.11
N GLY A 35 -2.79 -10.63 2.66
CA GLY A 35 -1.87 -9.53 2.35
C GLY A 35 -0.41 -9.85 2.70
N GLY A 36 -0.17 -10.44 3.87
CA GLY A 36 1.16 -10.87 4.30
C GLY A 36 1.76 -11.95 3.39
N TYR A 37 0.98 -12.95 3.00
CA TYR A 37 1.44 -13.97 2.05
C TYR A 37 1.72 -13.38 0.66
N LYS A 38 0.88 -12.45 0.17
CA LYS A 38 1.15 -11.73 -1.09
C LYS A 38 2.45 -10.94 -1.02
N ALA A 39 2.69 -10.26 0.10
CA ALA A 39 3.94 -9.56 0.33
C ALA A 39 5.14 -10.53 0.30
N ALA A 40 5.03 -11.70 0.94
CA ALA A 40 6.07 -12.73 0.92
C ALA A 40 6.38 -13.25 -0.51
N LEU A 41 5.39 -13.32 -1.40
CA LEU A 41 5.63 -13.64 -2.82
C LEU A 41 6.44 -12.56 -3.55
N THR A 42 6.30 -11.31 -3.14
CA THR A 42 7.00 -10.16 -3.74
C THR A 42 8.24 -9.72 -2.98
N ASN A 43 8.54 -10.27 -1.81
CA ASN A 43 9.74 -9.88 -1.07
C ASN A 43 10.95 -10.66 -1.62
N PRO A 44 11.98 -9.98 -2.17
CA PRO A 44 13.18 -10.65 -2.70
C PRO A 44 13.98 -11.38 -1.62
N ASN A 45 13.85 -10.96 -0.35
CA ASN A 45 14.55 -11.55 0.77
C ASN A 45 13.83 -12.80 1.31
N THR A 46 12.68 -13.17 0.75
CA THR A 46 11.96 -14.37 1.15
C THR A 46 12.54 -15.60 0.45
N THR A 47 12.83 -16.63 1.26
CA THR A 47 13.35 -17.90 0.79
C THR A 47 12.42 -18.57 -0.22
N HIS A 48 12.97 -19.47 -1.04
CA HIS A 48 12.17 -20.25 -2.00
C HIS A 48 11.06 -21.05 -1.29
N HIS A 49 11.40 -21.70 -0.17
CA HIS A 49 10.45 -22.44 0.66
C HIS A 49 9.34 -21.54 1.21
N GLY A 50 9.70 -20.35 1.75
CA GLY A 50 8.72 -19.39 2.26
C GLY A 50 7.73 -18.89 1.19
N ARG A 51 8.21 -18.66 -0.04
CA ARG A 51 7.34 -18.32 -1.18
C ARG A 51 6.43 -19.48 -1.58
N LYS A 52 6.91 -20.73 -1.57
CA LYS A 52 6.10 -21.92 -1.86
C LYS A 52 4.97 -22.07 -0.83
N HIS A 53 5.29 -21.90 0.45
CA HIS A 53 4.31 -21.93 1.53
C HIS A 53 3.27 -20.81 1.40
N ALA A 54 3.69 -19.57 1.14
CA ALA A 54 2.78 -18.45 0.92
C ALA A 54 1.81 -18.67 -0.25
N LYS A 55 2.28 -19.28 -1.36
CA LYS A 55 1.39 -19.66 -2.48
C LYS A 55 0.36 -20.70 -2.07
N HIS A 56 0.78 -21.71 -1.29
CA HIS A 56 -0.12 -22.76 -0.82
C HIS A 56 -1.22 -22.19 0.06
N GLU A 57 -0.87 -21.34 1.03
CA GLU A 57 -1.82 -20.70 1.94
C GLU A 57 -2.80 -19.78 1.20
N LEU A 58 -2.32 -18.96 0.27
CA LEU A 58 -3.19 -18.11 -0.55
C LEU A 58 -4.19 -18.91 -1.40
N ARG A 59 -3.74 -20.04 -1.97
CA ARG A 59 -4.60 -20.93 -2.75
C ARG A 59 -5.64 -21.62 -1.86
N LYS A 60 -5.25 -22.06 -0.67
CA LYS A 60 -6.17 -22.62 0.34
C LYS A 60 -7.22 -21.59 0.79
N MET A 61 -6.86 -20.30 0.81
CA MET A 61 -7.77 -19.20 1.11
C MET A 61 -8.63 -18.74 -0.08
N GLY A 62 -8.48 -19.33 -1.27
CA GLY A 62 -9.18 -18.92 -2.49
C GLY A 62 -8.80 -17.52 -2.98
N LYS A 63 -7.60 -17.03 -2.63
CA LYS A 63 -7.11 -15.70 -3.00
C LYS A 63 -6.13 -15.79 -4.16
N ASP A 64 -6.13 -14.79 -5.03
CA ASP A 64 -5.20 -14.73 -6.16
C ASP A 64 -3.74 -14.73 -5.71
N THR A 65 -2.98 -15.67 -6.26
CA THR A 65 -1.52 -15.80 -6.08
C THR A 65 -0.73 -15.11 -7.19
N HIS A 66 -1.42 -14.45 -8.12
CA HIS A 66 -0.81 -13.92 -9.34
C HIS A 66 0.06 -12.71 -9.03
N VAL A 67 1.38 -12.92 -9.11
CA VAL A 67 2.35 -11.84 -9.19
C VAL A 67 2.50 -11.47 -10.66
N PRO A 68 2.36 -10.18 -11.04
CA PRO A 68 2.43 -9.77 -12.44
C PRO A 68 3.69 -10.31 -13.11
N PHE A 69 3.59 -10.80 -14.35
CA PHE A 69 4.74 -11.33 -15.09
C PHE A 69 5.89 -10.33 -15.13
N MET A 70 5.59 -9.05 -15.36
CA MET A 70 6.57 -7.96 -15.34
C MET A 70 7.31 -7.83 -14.00
N THR A 71 6.65 -8.10 -12.87
CA THR A 71 7.31 -8.10 -11.55
C THR A 71 8.29 -9.26 -11.39
N LYS A 72 8.06 -10.39 -12.07
CA LYS A 72 9.00 -11.52 -12.10
C LYS A 72 10.18 -11.21 -13.02
N VAL A 73 9.91 -10.72 -14.24
CA VAL A 73 10.95 -10.37 -15.23
C VAL A 73 11.89 -9.29 -14.71
N LYS A 74 11.34 -8.19 -14.17
CA LYS A 74 12.16 -7.12 -13.57
C LYS A 74 13.07 -7.66 -12.46
N ARG A 75 12.59 -8.64 -11.69
CA ARG A 75 13.36 -9.26 -10.62
C ARG A 75 14.44 -10.23 -11.11
N THR A 76 14.15 -11.05 -12.11
CA THR A 76 15.15 -11.95 -12.71
C THR A 76 16.29 -11.17 -13.37
N LEU A 77 15.98 -9.96 -13.85
CA LEU A 77 16.96 -9.04 -14.44
C LEU A 77 17.62 -8.10 -13.43
N GLY A 78 17.33 -8.22 -12.12
CA GLY A 78 17.91 -7.35 -11.09
C GLY A 78 17.38 -5.91 -11.08
N ILE A 79 16.42 -5.57 -11.95
CA ILE A 79 15.80 -4.25 -12.07
C ILE A 79 14.78 -4.08 -10.95
N ARG A 80 15.22 -3.54 -9.81
CA ARG A 80 14.33 -3.23 -8.69
C ARG A 80 13.48 -2.01 -9.02
N SER A 81 12.23 -2.23 -9.44
CA SER A 81 11.23 -1.16 -9.55
C SER A 81 10.84 -0.70 -8.15
N THR A 82 11.51 0.33 -7.64
CA THR A 82 11.03 1.09 -6.50
C THR A 82 9.90 1.99 -7.02
N THR A 83 8.65 1.59 -6.81
CA THR A 83 7.55 2.55 -6.90
C THR A 83 7.69 3.49 -5.70
N ARG A 84 8.65 4.44 -5.76
CA ARG A 84 8.66 5.61 -4.89
C ARG A 84 7.47 6.44 -5.32
N ARG A 85 6.33 6.15 -4.71
CA ARG A 85 5.18 7.04 -4.73
C ARG A 85 5.53 8.22 -3.82
N THR A 86 6.32 9.14 -4.35
CA THR A 86 6.48 10.49 -3.79
C THR A 86 5.10 11.12 -3.87
N GLN A 87 4.43 11.29 -2.73
CA GLN A 87 3.29 12.20 -2.64
C GLN A 87 3.89 13.57 -2.31
N TYR A 88 3.54 14.55 -3.13
CA TYR A 88 3.91 15.97 -3.01
C TYR A 88 3.21 16.60 -1.81
#